data_AF-F8L9U9-F1
#
_entry.id   AF-F8L9U9-F1
#
_cell.length_a   1.000
_cell.length_b   1.000
_cell.length_c   1.000
_cell.angle_alpha   90.00
_cell.angle_beta   90.00
_cell.angle_gamma   90.00
#
_symmetry.space_group_name_H-M   'P 1'
#
loop_
_entity.id
_entity.type
_entity.pdbx_description
1 polymer ?
#
loop_
_entity_poly.entity_id
_entity_poly.type
_entity_poly.pdbx_seq_one_letter_code
_entity_poly.pdbx_strand_id
1 'polypeptide(L)'
;MKYLLPILLLFSLCADAANFKLESLLTHLTSNDSSDNSDLTLDENRYNGKILKLSDGTLWLVAPQDVQTTQIWIFPFPLKIEKSDHPAYPYYLVNLRSGTKVLVRPMRETEKEALDTPAPEKPSQQQTVPPKEVNPNQPVAPPPQPTPLDH
;
A
#
# COMPACT_ATOMS: atom_id res chain seq x y z
N MET A 1 -44.82 -11.13 65.54
CA MET A 1 -45.52 -11.82 64.44
C MET A 1 -44.51 -11.91 63.29
N LYS A 2 -43.80 -12.99 62.96
CA LYS A 2 -43.99 -14.46 63.02
C LYS A 2 -44.94 -15.02 61.94
N TYR A 3 -44.46 -15.08 60.69
CA TYR A 3 -44.75 -16.08 59.62
C TYR A 3 -43.50 -16.06 58.69
N LEU A 4 -42.67 -17.10 58.45
CA LEU A 4 -42.90 -18.51 58.04
C LEU A 4 -43.55 -18.54 56.64
N LEU A 5 -43.04 -19.08 55.52
CA LEU A 5 -41.94 -19.97 55.08
C LEU A 5 -41.84 -19.78 53.51
N PRO A 6 -41.06 -20.55 52.71
CA PRO A 6 -40.38 -20.15 51.48
C PRO A 6 -40.98 -20.82 50.23
N ILE A 7 -40.68 -20.29 49.04
CA ILE A 7 -40.91 -21.02 47.78
C ILE A 7 -39.58 -21.19 47.06
N LEU A 8 -39.09 -22.43 47.17
CA LEU A 8 -38.15 -23.08 46.27
C LEU A 8 -38.60 -22.88 44.82
N LEU A 9 -37.80 -22.15 44.04
CA LEU A 9 -37.69 -22.41 42.62
C LEU A 9 -36.33 -23.02 42.33
N LEU A 10 -36.34 -24.36 42.34
CA LEU A 10 -35.39 -25.22 41.65
C LEU A 10 -35.42 -24.88 40.16
N PHE A 11 -34.43 -24.14 39.69
CA PHE A 11 -33.96 -24.27 38.32
C PHE A 11 -32.54 -24.82 38.36
N SER A 12 -32.50 -26.15 38.38
CA SER A 12 -31.44 -26.94 37.78
C SER A 12 -31.41 -26.60 36.29
N LEU A 13 -30.30 -26.08 35.78
CA LEU A 13 -29.87 -26.41 34.41
C LEU A 13 -28.37 -26.16 34.24
N CYS A 14 -27.67 -27.29 34.12
CA CYS A 14 -26.40 -27.56 33.47
C CYS A 14 -25.24 -26.57 33.67
N ALA A 15 -24.25 -27.06 34.42
CA ALA A 15 -22.86 -26.76 34.14
C ALA A 15 -22.56 -27.01 32.65
N ASP A 16 -21.96 -26.03 31.98
CA ASP A 16 -21.03 -26.32 30.92
C ASP A 16 -19.74 -25.57 31.19
N ALA A 17 -18.74 -26.34 31.58
CA ALA A 17 -17.37 -25.89 31.77
C ALA A 17 -16.74 -25.69 30.39
N ALA A 18 -17.04 -24.56 29.77
CA ALA A 18 -16.22 -24.01 28.70
C ALA A 18 -15.77 -22.62 29.16
N ASN A 19 -14.87 -22.61 30.15
CA ASN A 19 -14.03 -21.45 30.44
C ASN A 19 -13.02 -21.34 29.30
N PHE A 20 -13.54 -21.03 28.11
CA PHE A 20 -12.80 -20.83 26.88
C PHE A 20 -11.99 -19.56 27.10
N LYS A 21 -10.73 -19.75 27.46
CA LYS A 21 -9.72 -18.71 27.59
C LYS A 21 -9.39 -18.16 26.20
N LEU A 22 -10.38 -17.56 25.54
CA LEU A 22 -10.26 -16.80 24.28
C LEU A 22 -9.58 -15.45 24.50
N GLU A 23 -9.34 -15.05 25.74
CA GLU A 23 -8.57 -13.84 26.07
C GLU A 23 -7.10 -13.95 25.61
N SER A 24 -6.58 -15.17 25.36
CA SER A 24 -5.16 -15.33 24.97
C SER A 24 -4.89 -15.15 23.47
N LEU A 25 -5.91 -15.13 22.61
CA LEU A 25 -5.73 -14.95 21.16
C LEU A 25 -6.01 -13.52 20.67
N LEU A 26 -6.55 -12.65 21.52
CA LEU A 26 -6.65 -11.21 21.23
C LEU A 26 -5.46 -10.40 21.75
N THR A 27 -4.63 -10.94 22.65
CA THR A 27 -3.43 -10.26 23.17
C THR A 27 -2.31 -10.06 22.14
N HIS A 28 -2.37 -10.69 20.96
CA HIS A 28 -1.41 -10.44 19.88
C HIS A 28 -1.81 -9.31 18.92
N LEU A 29 -3.00 -8.72 19.08
CA LEU A 29 -3.46 -7.61 18.23
C LEU A 29 -3.32 -6.23 18.90
N THR A 30 -2.74 -6.16 20.09
CA THR A 30 -2.55 -4.91 20.85
C THR A 30 -1.14 -4.75 21.40
N SER A 31 -0.10 -5.16 20.64
CA SER A 31 1.26 -4.63 20.84
C SER A 31 1.33 -3.18 20.34
N ASN A 32 0.58 -2.32 21.02
CA ASN A 32 0.88 -0.91 21.15
C ASN A 32 1.91 -0.81 22.30
N ASP A 33 2.95 -0.01 22.07
CA ASP A 33 3.82 0.57 23.10
C ASP A 33 5.14 -0.13 23.50
N SER A 34 5.81 -0.75 22.54
CA SER A 34 7.27 -0.80 22.60
C SER A 34 7.86 -0.38 21.28
N SER A 35 8.36 0.85 21.29
CA SER A 35 9.35 1.40 20.37
C SER A 35 10.63 0.57 20.44
N ASP A 36 10.54 -0.71 20.07
CA ASP A 36 11.66 -1.32 19.38
C ASP A 36 11.75 -0.54 18.07
N ASN A 37 12.59 0.50 18.08
CA ASN A 37 13.27 1.00 16.91
C ASN A 37 14.10 -0.18 16.36
N SER A 38 13.42 -1.24 15.91
CA SER A 38 14.00 -2.13 14.93
C SER A 38 14.48 -1.21 13.82
N ASP A 39 15.74 -1.41 13.45
CA ASP A 39 16.45 -0.60 12.46
C ASP A 39 15.75 -0.78 11.11
N LEU A 40 14.62 -0.08 10.97
CA LEU A 40 13.70 -0.20 9.86
C LEU A 40 14.39 0.54 8.74
N THR A 41 14.89 -0.19 7.78
CA THR A 41 15.54 0.40 6.62
C THR A 41 14.68 0.18 5.40
N LEU A 42 14.79 1.09 4.45
CA LEU A 42 14.26 0.85 3.13
C LEU A 42 15.06 -0.31 2.50
N ASP A 43 14.39 -1.38 2.06
CA ASP A 43 15.00 -2.57 1.44
C ASP A 43 14.90 -2.52 -0.09
N GLU A 44 13.71 -2.22 -0.62
CA GLU A 44 13.49 -2.11 -2.08
C GLU A 44 12.56 -0.95 -2.51
N ASN A 45 12.89 -0.30 -3.65
CA ASN A 45 12.02 0.64 -4.35
C ASN A 45 11.44 -0.03 -5.58
N ARG A 46 10.12 -0.18 -5.65
CA ARG A 46 9.46 -0.79 -6.80
C ARG A 46 8.59 0.23 -7.52
N TYR A 47 8.48 0.07 -8.84
CA TYR A 47 7.59 0.84 -9.70
C TYR A 47 7.78 2.36 -9.60
N ASN A 48 9.04 2.83 -9.59
CA ASN A 48 9.42 4.25 -9.57
C ASN A 48 8.88 5.00 -8.33
N GLY A 49 9.09 4.49 -7.13
CA GLY A 49 8.65 5.15 -5.89
C GLY A 49 7.23 4.81 -5.45
N LYS A 50 6.47 4.02 -6.22
CA LYS A 50 5.07 3.73 -5.88
C LYS A 50 4.93 2.72 -4.75
N ILE A 51 5.81 1.73 -4.71
CA ILE A 51 5.79 0.65 -3.72
C ILE A 51 7.15 0.57 -3.06
N LEU A 52 7.14 0.56 -1.73
CA LEU A 52 8.33 0.47 -0.91
C LEU A 52 8.29 -0.84 -0.12
N LYS A 53 9.38 -1.59 -0.16
CA LYS A 53 9.60 -2.76 0.71
C LYS A 53 10.57 -2.38 1.82
N LEU A 54 10.21 -2.67 3.06
CA LEU A 54 11.05 -2.37 4.22
C LEU A 54 11.83 -3.62 4.66
N SER A 55 12.81 -3.44 5.55
CA SER A 55 13.67 -4.53 6.06
C SER A 55 12.92 -5.64 6.80
N ASP A 56 11.71 -5.34 7.31
CA ASP A 56 10.81 -6.32 7.92
C ASP A 56 9.99 -7.13 6.87
N GLY A 57 10.19 -6.87 5.58
CA GLY A 57 9.49 -7.49 4.47
C GLY A 57 8.11 -6.90 4.16
N THR A 58 7.66 -5.90 4.92
CA THR A 58 6.36 -5.26 4.68
C THR A 58 6.38 -4.40 3.42
N LEU A 59 5.24 -4.35 2.73
CA LEU A 59 5.04 -3.56 1.51
C LEU A 59 4.11 -2.38 1.77
N TRP A 60 4.54 -1.20 1.33
CA TRP A 60 3.87 0.06 1.53
C TRP A 60 3.61 0.76 0.21
N LEU A 61 2.37 1.20 0.00
CA LEU A 61 1.98 1.99 -1.15
C LEU A 61 2.12 3.47 -0.83
N VAL A 62 2.85 4.19 -1.68
CA VAL A 62 3.11 5.63 -1.55
C VAL A 62 1.96 6.43 -2.14
N ALA A 63 1.62 7.56 -1.50
CA ALA A 63 0.62 8.48 -2.01
C ALA A 63 1.09 9.13 -3.33
N PRO A 64 0.21 9.31 -4.34
CA PRO A 64 0.62 9.81 -5.66
C PRO A 64 1.43 11.11 -5.64
N GLN A 65 1.12 12.02 -4.73
CA GLN A 65 1.81 13.30 -4.56
C GLN A 65 3.27 13.16 -4.07
N ASP A 66 3.62 12.05 -3.40
CA ASP A 66 4.94 11.80 -2.82
C ASP A 66 5.79 10.82 -3.66
N VAL A 67 5.24 10.33 -4.78
CA VAL A 67 5.94 9.38 -5.67
C VAL A 67 7.23 9.99 -6.22
N GLN A 68 7.21 11.26 -6.62
CA GLN A 68 8.41 11.93 -7.14
C GLN A 68 9.51 12.01 -6.07
N THR A 69 9.13 12.24 -4.81
CA THR A 69 10.07 12.30 -3.68
C THR A 69 10.69 10.95 -3.38
N THR A 70 9.90 9.89 -3.41
CA THR A 70 10.38 8.51 -3.13
C THR A 70 11.13 7.89 -4.31
N GLN A 71 10.91 8.36 -5.54
CA GLN A 71 11.62 7.87 -6.72
C GLN A 71 13.15 8.06 -6.62
N ILE A 72 13.59 9.12 -5.93
CA ILE A 72 15.02 9.44 -5.74
C ILE A 72 15.62 8.86 -4.45
N TRP A 73 14.87 8.06 -3.70
CA TRP A 73 15.38 7.45 -2.47
C TRP A 73 16.39 6.34 -2.84
N ILE A 74 17.62 6.45 -2.33
CA ILE A 74 18.74 5.52 -2.58
C ILE A 74 19.03 4.72 -1.31
N PHE A 75 19.10 3.40 -1.43
CA PHE A 75 19.06 2.41 -0.35
C PHE A 75 20.46 1.96 0.09
N PRO A 76 20.62 1.41 1.30
CA PRO A 76 19.69 1.40 2.43
C PRO A 76 19.83 2.66 3.32
N PHE A 77 18.76 3.06 4.01
CA PHE A 77 18.82 4.12 5.03
C PHE A 77 17.74 3.94 6.10
N PRO A 78 17.95 4.49 7.30
CA PRO A 78 17.02 4.33 8.42
C PRO A 78 15.73 5.12 8.20
N LEU A 79 14.62 4.48 8.55
CA LEU A 79 13.26 4.96 8.45
C LEU A 79 12.55 4.86 9.80
N LYS A 80 11.49 5.64 9.92
CA LYS A 80 10.53 5.53 11.01
C LYS A 80 9.11 5.63 10.45
N ILE A 81 8.19 4.87 11.01
CA ILE A 81 6.76 5.00 10.71
C ILE A 81 6.11 5.91 11.76
N GLU A 82 5.36 6.91 11.31
CA GLU A 82 4.55 7.78 12.16
C GLU A 82 3.08 7.74 11.70
N LYS A 83 2.13 8.05 12.59
CA LYS A 83 0.72 8.19 12.19
C LYS A 83 0.49 9.52 11.46
N SER A 84 -0.41 9.53 10.50
CA SER A 84 -0.89 10.73 9.81
C SER A 84 -2.39 10.93 10.06
N ASP A 85 -2.87 12.15 9.79
CA ASP A 85 -4.30 12.47 9.80
C ASP A 85 -4.99 12.22 8.44
N HIS A 86 -4.27 11.65 7.45
CA HIS A 86 -4.79 11.49 6.10
C HIS A 86 -5.68 10.23 5.98
N PRO A 87 -6.94 10.35 5.52
CA PRO A 87 -7.91 9.26 5.59
C PRO A 87 -7.53 8.04 4.74
N ALA A 88 -6.95 8.26 3.55
CA ALA A 88 -6.54 7.18 2.66
C ALA A 88 -5.10 6.67 2.90
N TYR A 89 -4.29 7.42 3.64
CA TYR A 89 -2.85 7.15 3.81
C TYR A 89 -2.46 7.41 5.27
N PRO A 90 -2.87 6.55 6.20
CA PRO A 90 -2.89 6.84 7.63
C PRO A 90 -1.51 6.87 8.31
N TYR A 91 -0.43 6.72 7.54
CA TYR A 91 0.93 6.69 8.06
C TYR A 91 1.87 7.57 7.22
N TYR A 92 2.94 8.03 7.87
CA TYR A 92 4.11 8.62 7.25
C TYR A 92 5.28 7.64 7.33
N LEU A 93 6.03 7.51 6.24
CA LEU A 93 7.42 7.05 6.31
C LEU A 93 8.34 8.27 6.41
N VAL A 94 9.15 8.31 7.45
CA VAL A 94 10.09 9.38 7.74
C VAL A 94 11.50 8.88 7.45
N ASN A 95 12.19 9.50 6.51
CA ASN A 95 13.61 9.30 6.27
C ASN A 95 14.39 9.97 7.40
N LEU A 96 15.04 9.18 8.26
CA LEU A 96 15.76 9.72 9.42
C LEU A 96 17.08 10.42 9.05
N ARG A 97 17.58 10.21 7.82
CA ARG A 97 18.77 10.92 7.31
C ARG A 97 18.42 12.31 6.78
N SER A 98 17.34 12.45 6.02
CA SER A 98 16.96 13.73 5.39
C SER A 98 15.86 14.49 6.13
N GLY A 99 15.14 13.84 7.04
CA GLY A 99 13.94 14.37 7.68
C GLY A 99 12.70 14.41 6.78
N THR A 100 12.80 13.95 5.52
CA THR A 100 11.69 13.94 4.57
C THR A 100 10.61 12.96 5.01
N LYS A 101 9.34 13.35 4.89
CA LYS A 101 8.18 12.51 5.19
C LYS A 101 7.37 12.26 3.94
N VAL A 102 6.84 11.05 3.78
CA VAL A 102 5.97 10.67 2.66
C VAL A 102 4.75 9.90 3.18
N LEU A 103 3.58 10.16 2.63
CA LEU A 103 2.33 9.50 2.99
C LEU A 103 2.30 8.09 2.41
N VAL A 104 1.95 7.12 3.26
CA VAL A 104 1.89 5.72 2.88
C VAL A 104 0.70 4.99 3.49
N ARG A 105 0.35 3.84 2.89
CA ARG A 105 -0.58 2.86 3.45
C ARG A 105 -0.02 1.45 3.29
N PRO A 106 -0.32 0.52 4.21
CA PRO A 106 0.00 -0.89 4.02
C PRO A 106 -0.66 -1.42 2.75
N MET A 107 0.07 -2.21 1.97
CA MET A 107 -0.46 -2.87 0.78
C MET A 107 -1.36 -4.04 1.19
N ARG A 108 -2.57 -4.13 0.64
CA ARG A 108 -3.51 -5.22 0.94
C ARG A 108 -3.05 -6.51 0.25
N GLU A 109 -3.35 -7.66 0.83
CA GLU A 109 -2.98 -8.97 0.25
C GLU A 109 -3.48 -9.13 -1.19
N THR A 110 -4.71 -8.71 -1.47
CA THR A 110 -5.29 -8.72 -2.83
C THR A 110 -4.50 -7.87 -3.83
N GLU A 111 -3.89 -6.77 -3.38
CA GLU A 111 -3.05 -5.93 -4.24
C GLU A 111 -1.70 -6.58 -4.53
N LYS A 112 -1.16 -7.37 -3.57
CA LYS A 112 0.10 -8.11 -3.75
C LYS A 112 -0.05 -9.20 -4.82
N GLU A 113 -1.13 -9.97 -4.76
CA GLU A 113 -1.40 -11.05 -5.71
C GLU A 113 -1.59 -10.53 -7.15
N ALA A 114 -2.18 -9.35 -7.31
CA ALA A 114 -2.29 -8.67 -8.60
C ALA A 114 -0.94 -8.22 -9.19
N LEU A 115 0.12 -8.16 -8.37
CA LEU A 115 1.46 -7.77 -8.79
C LEU A 115 2.24 -8.95 -9.39
N ASP A 116 2.06 -10.14 -8.81
CA ASP A 116 2.75 -11.37 -9.22
C ASP A 116 1.97 -12.15 -10.28
N THR A 117 0.65 -11.91 -10.40
CA THR A 117 -0.14 -12.49 -11.47
C THR A 117 0.15 -11.75 -12.78
N PRO A 118 0.65 -12.43 -13.85
CA PRO A 118 0.76 -11.81 -15.16
C PRO A 118 -0.60 -11.24 -15.51
N ALA A 119 -0.64 -9.93 -15.78
CA ALA A 119 -1.87 -9.17 -15.97
C ALA A 119 -2.88 -10.03 -16.73
N PRO A 120 -4.06 -10.34 -16.16
CA PRO A 120 -5.04 -11.16 -16.85
C PRO A 120 -5.22 -10.52 -18.20
N GLU A 121 -4.83 -11.23 -19.27
CA GLU A 121 -4.79 -10.69 -20.63
C GLU A 121 -6.13 -10.01 -20.85
N LYS A 122 -6.13 -8.68 -20.74
CA LYS A 122 -7.34 -7.89 -20.85
C LYS A 122 -7.87 -8.30 -22.22
N PRO A 123 -9.09 -8.87 -22.34
CA PRO A 123 -9.57 -9.39 -23.61
C PRO A 123 -9.32 -8.28 -24.61
N SER A 124 -8.38 -8.54 -25.52
CA SER A 124 -7.84 -7.53 -26.40
C SER A 124 -9.06 -6.97 -27.10
N GLN A 125 -9.50 -5.77 -26.69
CA GLN A 125 -10.58 -5.09 -27.35
C GLN A 125 -10.02 -4.91 -28.75
N GLN A 126 -10.51 -5.74 -29.67
CA GLN A 126 -10.17 -5.70 -31.07
C GLN A 126 -10.11 -4.24 -31.44
N GLN A 127 -8.89 -3.81 -31.74
CA GLN A 127 -8.60 -2.50 -32.25
C GLN A 127 -9.39 -2.42 -33.55
N THR A 128 -10.62 -1.91 -33.50
CA THR A 128 -11.32 -1.41 -34.65
C THR A 128 -10.45 -0.28 -35.14
N VAL A 129 -9.58 -0.62 -36.08
CA VAL A 129 -8.73 0.30 -36.83
C VAL A 129 -9.67 1.41 -37.27
N PRO A 130 -9.55 2.64 -36.74
CA PRO A 130 -10.29 3.75 -37.31
C PRO A 130 -9.88 3.83 -38.79
N PRO A 131 -10.83 3.95 -39.73
CA PRO A 131 -10.50 4.17 -41.13
C PRO A 131 -9.51 5.32 -41.20
N LYS A 132 -8.38 5.06 -41.85
CA LYS A 132 -7.34 6.05 -42.14
C LYS A 132 -7.99 7.19 -42.93
N GLU A 133 -8.42 8.24 -42.24
CA GLU A 133 -8.83 9.48 -42.88
C GLU A 133 -7.58 10.12 -43.48
N VAL A 134 -7.42 9.91 -44.78
CA VAL A 134 -6.36 10.53 -45.59
C VAL A 134 -6.61 12.03 -45.56
N ASN A 135 -5.77 12.78 -44.83
CA ASN A 135 -5.81 14.23 -44.81
C ASN A 135 -5.23 14.77 -46.15
N PRO A 136 -6.04 15.38 -47.04
CA PRO A 136 -5.58 15.85 -48.34
C PRO A 136 -4.78 17.17 -48.29
N ASN A 137 -4.63 17.79 -47.11
CA ASN A 137 -3.99 19.10 -46.95
C ASN A 137 -2.57 19.03 -46.41
N GLN A 138 -1.86 17.90 -46.53
CA GLN A 138 -0.47 17.83 -46.09
C GLN A 138 0.43 18.63 -47.07
N PRO A 139 1.09 19.71 -46.62
CA PRO A 139 1.95 20.51 -47.49
C PRO A 139 3.15 19.69 -47.95
N VAL A 140 3.37 19.63 -49.26
CA VAL A 140 4.57 19.03 -49.84
C VAL A 140 5.76 19.86 -49.40
N ALA A 141 6.71 19.25 -48.69
CA ALA A 141 7.93 19.92 -48.28
C ALA A 141 8.70 20.41 -49.52
N PRO A 142 9.26 21.64 -49.49
CA PRO A 142 10.07 22.14 -50.59
C PRO A 142 11.32 21.26 -50.78
N PRO A 143 11.80 21.09 -52.02
CA PRO A 143 12.97 20.28 -52.31
C PRO A 143 14.22 20.84 -51.61
N PRO A 144 15.16 19.98 -51.21
CA PRO A 144 16.40 20.41 -50.55
C PRO A 144 17.20 21.31 -51.50
N GLN A 145 17.62 22.48 -50.99
CA GLN A 145 18.54 23.35 -51.72
C GLN A 145 19.94 22.70 -51.78
N PRO A 146 20.65 22.85 -52.92
CA PRO A 146 22.01 22.32 -53.05
C PRO A 146 22.97 23.06 -52.12
N THR A 147 23.74 22.29 -51.36
CA THR A 147 24.80 22.78 -50.48
C THR A 147 25.87 23.51 -51.31
N PRO A 148 26.29 24.73 -50.95
CA PRO A 148 27.43 25.38 -51.58
C PRO A 148 28.70 24.55 -51.38
N LEU A 149 29.45 24.36 -52.48
CA LEU A 149 30.74 23.70 -52.47
C LEU A 149 31.78 24.75 -52.03
N ASP A 150 32.40 24.57 -50.86
CA ASP A 150 33.52 25.43 -50.45
C ASP A 150 34.76 25.13 -51.31
N HIS A 151 35.36 26.20 -51.86
CA HIS A 151 36.60 26.20 -52.65
C HIS A 151 37.83 26.50 -51.78
#